data_AF-A0A6J7U3I2-F1
#
_entry.id   AF-A0A6J7U3I2-F1
#
_cell.length_a   1.000
_cell.length_b   1.000
_cell.length_c   1.000
_cell.angle_alpha   90.00
_cell.angle_beta   90.00
_cell.angle_gamma   90.00
#
_symmetry.space_group_name_H-M   'P 1'
#
loop_
_entity.id
_entity.type
_entity.pdbx_description
1 polymer ?
#
loop_
_entity_poly.entity_id
_entity_poly.type
_entity_poly.pdbx_seq_one_letter_code
_entity_poly.pdbx_strand_id
1 'polypeptide(L)'
;MRLVPASAAMIALGYPGEISSDKNTAILYGVLSTIPFLYILYVLFVELGKSLERQPAGVAETIGRLRLLLIATWGVYPVSYILGMNGDPTASSFVGVQVGYTIADILAKCVFGLTILKIARMKSHAEGMAADH
;
A
#
# COMPACT_ATOMS: atom_id res chain seq x y z
N MET A 1 4.54 15.11 5.11
CA MET A 1 3.07 15.02 5.37
C MET A 1 2.22 14.79 4.12
N ARG A 2 2.78 14.63 2.90
CA ARG A 2 1.99 14.52 1.64
C ARG A 2 1.15 13.24 1.53
N LEU A 3 1.61 12.14 2.12
CA LEU A 3 0.97 10.82 1.99
C LEU A 3 -0.31 10.67 2.82
N VAL A 4 -0.37 11.25 4.02
CA VAL A 4 -1.51 11.06 4.94
C VAL A 4 -2.81 11.67 4.39
N PRO A 5 -2.84 12.94 3.93
CA PRO A 5 -4.03 13.51 3.31
C PRO A 5 -4.42 12.79 2.02
N ALA A 6 -3.44 12.33 1.23
CA ALA A 6 -3.71 11.58 0.01
C ALA A 6 -4.38 10.22 0.32
N SER A 7 -3.91 9.48 1.33
CA SER A 7 -4.55 8.25 1.78
C SER A 7 -5.96 8.49 2.30
N ALA A 8 -6.17 9.56 3.08
CA ALA A 8 -7.50 9.92 3.57
C ALA A 8 -8.46 10.25 2.41
N ALA A 9 -8.00 11.02 1.41
CA ALA A 9 -8.78 11.34 0.23
C ALA A 9 -9.10 10.10 -0.61
N MET A 10 -8.14 9.18 -0.79
CA MET A 10 -8.34 7.90 -1.48
C MET A 10 -9.47 7.09 -0.84
N ILE A 11 -9.44 6.94 0.48
CA ILE A 11 -10.47 6.18 1.21
C ILE A 11 -11.82 6.90 1.15
N ALA A 12 -11.85 8.21 1.37
CA ALA A 12 -13.08 9.00 1.35
C ALA A 12 -13.77 8.97 -0.03
N LEU A 13 -12.99 8.96 -1.11
CA LEU A 13 -13.52 8.87 -2.48
C LEU A 13 -13.94 7.44 -2.85
N GLY A 14 -13.28 6.41 -2.32
CA GLY A 14 -13.62 5.03 -2.65
C GLY A 14 -14.91 4.55 -1.96
N TYR A 15 -15.15 5.01 -0.73
CA TYR A 15 -16.24 4.53 0.12
C TYR A 15 -17.64 4.66 -0.50
N PRO A 16 -18.05 5.80 -1.11
CA PRO A 16 -19.37 5.91 -1.75
C PRO A 16 -19.58 4.91 -2.89
N GLY A 17 -18.54 4.59 -3.65
CA GLY A 17 -18.64 3.61 -4.72
C GLY A 17 -18.64 2.16 -4.22
N GLU A 18 -17.97 1.87 -3.09
CA GLU A 18 -17.98 0.53 -2.45
C GLU A 18 -19.39 0.14 -1.97
N ILE A 19 -20.14 1.10 -1.43
CA ILE A 19 -21.49 0.85 -0.90
C ILE A 19 -22.59 1.02 -1.96
N SER A 20 -22.23 1.44 -3.17
CA SER A 20 -23.20 1.72 -4.24
C SER A 20 -23.70 0.42 -4.88
N SER A 21 -25.02 0.30 -5.04
CA SER A 21 -25.63 -0.74 -5.87
C SER A 21 -25.68 -0.37 -7.37
N ASP A 22 -25.44 0.91 -7.71
CA ASP A 22 -25.31 1.36 -9.09
C ASP A 22 -23.86 1.22 -9.59
N LYS A 23 -23.70 0.50 -10.70
CA LYS A 23 -22.40 0.21 -11.31
C LYS A 23 -21.70 1.47 -11.83
N ASN A 24 -22.45 2.41 -12.42
CA ASN A 24 -21.85 3.63 -12.97
C ASN A 24 -21.27 4.51 -11.86
N THR A 25 -22.00 4.61 -10.74
CA THR A 25 -21.55 5.28 -9.52
C THR A 25 -20.32 4.62 -8.93
N ALA A 26 -20.30 3.28 -8.82
CA ALA A 26 -19.13 2.54 -8.36
C ALA A 26 -17.90 2.83 -9.24
N ILE A 27 -18.07 2.82 -10.57
CA ILE A 27 -16.97 3.08 -11.52
C ILE A 27 -16.44 4.51 -11.36
N LEU A 28 -17.34 5.50 -11.28
CA LEU A 28 -16.96 6.90 -11.10
C LEU A 28 -16.11 7.10 -9.84
N TYR A 29 -16.60 6.61 -8.69
CA TYR A 29 -15.90 6.75 -7.42
C TYR A 29 -14.61 5.92 -7.36
N GLY A 30 -14.56 4.76 -8.03
CA GLY A 30 -13.34 3.97 -8.23
C GLY A 30 -12.26 4.73 -9.00
N VAL A 31 -12.63 5.39 -10.11
CA VAL A 31 -11.72 6.23 -10.89
C VAL A 31 -11.25 7.43 -10.06
N LEU A 32 -12.17 8.10 -9.35
CA LEU A 32 -11.82 9.23 -8.49
C LEU A 32 -10.87 8.83 -7.36
N SER A 33 -11.07 7.67 -6.72
CA SER A 33 -10.18 7.13 -5.69
C SER A 33 -8.81 6.69 -6.25
N THR A 34 -8.76 6.29 -7.52
CA THR A 34 -7.50 5.90 -8.17
C THR A 34 -6.54 7.08 -8.36
N ILE A 35 -7.05 8.31 -8.51
CA ILE A 35 -6.20 9.51 -8.68
C ILE A 35 -5.25 9.73 -7.48
N PRO A 36 -5.73 9.85 -6.22
CA PRO A 36 -4.84 9.98 -5.06
C PRO A 36 -4.00 8.72 -4.84
N PHE A 37 -4.48 7.52 -5.19
CA PHE A 37 -3.67 6.30 -5.14
C PHE A 37 -2.44 6.39 -6.07
N LEU A 38 -2.62 6.81 -7.32
CA LEU A 38 -1.52 7.02 -8.26
C LEU A 38 -0.55 8.12 -7.78
N TYR A 39 -1.06 9.18 -7.15
CA TYR A 39 -0.21 10.19 -6.52
C TYR A 39 0.65 9.61 -5.39
N ILE A 40 0.08 8.75 -4.53
CA ILE A 40 0.83 8.04 -3.48
C ILE A 40 1.94 7.19 -4.11
N LEU A 41 1.63 6.44 -5.17
CA LEU A 41 2.64 5.65 -5.90
C LEU A 41 3.75 6.53 -6.50
N TYR A 42 3.40 7.67 -7.08
CA TYR A 42 4.38 8.64 -7.59
C TYR A 42 5.32 9.13 -6.48
N VAL A 43 4.79 9.55 -5.34
CA VAL A 43 5.61 10.01 -4.21
C VAL A 43 6.52 8.89 -3.70
N LEU A 44 6.01 7.66 -3.59
CA LEU A 44 6.76 6.50 -3.11
C LEU A 44 7.87 6.04 -4.07
N PHE A 45 7.65 6.10 -5.38
CA PHE A 45 8.63 5.61 -6.36
C PHE A 45 9.59 6.69 -6.82
N VAL A 46 9.10 7.91 -7.03
CA VAL A 46 9.89 9.01 -7.57
C VAL A 46 10.51 9.85 -6.45
N GLU A 47 9.72 10.42 -5.54
CA GLU A 47 10.26 11.33 -4.51
C GLU A 47 11.11 10.58 -3.48
N LEU A 48 10.60 9.47 -2.95
CA LEU A 48 11.37 8.64 -2.03
C LEU A 48 12.56 7.99 -2.75
N GLY A 49 12.42 7.62 -4.03
CA GLY A 49 13.52 7.10 -4.85
C GLY A 49 14.72 8.04 -4.90
N LYS A 50 14.50 9.34 -5.14
CA LYS A 50 15.55 10.38 -5.11
C LYS A 50 16.25 10.48 -3.74
N SER A 51 15.53 10.18 -2.66
CA SER A 51 16.10 10.22 -1.30
C SER A 51 16.98 9.01 -0.98
N LEU A 52 16.85 7.90 -1.73
CA LEU A 52 17.63 6.68 -1.50
C LEU A 52 19.10 6.81 -1.93
N GLU A 53 19.40 7.70 -2.88
CA GLU A 53 20.78 7.95 -3.33
C GLU A 53 21.69 8.45 -2.21
N ARG A 54 21.10 8.99 -1.13
CA ARG A 54 21.83 9.52 0.04
C ARG A 54 21.92 8.52 1.19
N GLN A 55 21.41 7.31 1.03
CA GLN A 55 21.37 6.29 2.08
C GLN A 55 22.51 5.28 1.92
N PRO A 56 22.99 4.66 3.03
CA PRO A 56 24.01 3.60 2.96
C PRO A 56 23.60 2.42 2.05
N ALA A 57 24.60 1.80 1.43
CA ALA A 57 24.42 0.56 0.68
C ALA A 57 23.83 -0.53 1.61
N GLY A 58 22.70 -1.12 1.21
CA GLY A 58 21.89 -2.04 2.03
C GLY A 58 20.60 -1.43 2.59
N VAL A 59 20.64 -0.19 3.08
CA VAL A 59 19.42 0.56 3.48
C VAL A 59 18.61 0.91 2.23
N ALA A 60 19.27 1.47 1.21
CA ALA A 60 18.63 1.82 -0.06
C ALA A 60 17.97 0.61 -0.75
N GLU A 61 18.66 -0.53 -0.77
CA GLU A 61 18.16 -1.77 -1.35
C GLU A 61 16.94 -2.30 -0.59
N THR A 62 17.00 -2.31 0.75
CA THR A 62 15.91 -2.81 1.58
C THR A 62 14.67 -1.93 1.43
N ILE A 63 14.83 -0.60 1.35
CA ILE A 63 13.71 0.31 1.05
C ILE A 63 13.19 0.08 -0.39
N GLY A 64 14.07 -0.22 -1.35
CA GLY A 64 13.67 -0.62 -2.70
C GLY A 64 12.71 -1.81 -2.71
N ARG A 65 13.08 -2.90 -2.02
CA ARG A 65 12.24 -4.10 -1.87
C ARG A 65 10.93 -3.78 -1.13
N LEU A 66 11.01 -2.94 -0.10
CA LEU A 66 9.83 -2.54 0.68
C LEU A 66 8.79 -1.81 -0.16
N ARG A 67 9.22 -0.95 -1.11
CA ARG A 67 8.32 -0.27 -2.05
C ARG A 67 7.61 -1.25 -2.99
N LEU A 68 8.31 -2.28 -3.46
CA LEU A 68 7.70 -3.32 -4.30
C LEU A 68 6.68 -4.16 -3.52
N LEU A 69 7.02 -4.54 -2.28
CA LEU A 69 6.09 -5.22 -1.38
C LEU A 69 4.83 -4.38 -1.14
N LEU A 70 5.00 -3.07 -0.96
CA LEU A 70 3.89 -2.15 -0.76
C LEU A 70 2.95 -2.13 -1.97
N ILE A 71 3.45 -2.04 -3.21
CA ILE A 71 2.60 -2.14 -4.41
C ILE A 71 1.91 -3.50 -4.48
N ALA A 72 2.66 -4.58 -4.28
CA ALA A 72 2.11 -5.93 -4.38
C ALA A 72 0.95 -6.16 -3.40
N THR A 73 1.06 -5.61 -2.19
CA THR A 73 0.03 -5.76 -1.15
C THR A 73 -1.11 -4.76 -1.31
N TRP A 74 -0.81 -3.50 -1.66
CA TRP A 74 -1.84 -2.48 -1.84
C TRP A 74 -2.62 -2.65 -3.15
N GLY A 75 -2.04 -3.26 -4.17
CA GLY A 75 -2.72 -3.59 -5.43
C GLY A 75 -3.90 -4.54 -5.26
N VAL A 76 -3.98 -5.27 -4.14
CA VAL A 76 -5.12 -6.15 -3.83
C VAL A 76 -6.41 -5.34 -3.66
N TYR A 77 -6.37 -4.15 -3.07
CA TYR A 77 -7.57 -3.32 -2.82
C TYR A 77 -8.27 -2.81 -4.09
N PRO A 78 -7.61 -2.21 -5.10
CA PRO A 78 -8.29 -1.84 -6.34
C PRO A 78 -8.73 -3.06 -7.14
N VAL A 79 -8.01 -4.19 -7.07
CA VAL A 79 -8.42 -5.42 -7.75
C VAL A 79 -9.71 -5.97 -7.15
N SER A 80 -9.80 -6.08 -5.83
CA SER A 80 -11.01 -6.54 -5.15
C SER A 80 -12.20 -5.61 -5.39
N TYR A 81 -11.96 -4.29 -5.42
CA TYR A 81 -12.96 -3.29 -5.79
C TYR A 81 -13.55 -3.57 -7.17
N ILE A 82 -12.70 -3.77 -8.18
CA ILE A 82 -13.13 -4.05 -9.57
C ILE A 82 -13.86 -5.39 -9.68
N LEU A 83 -13.44 -6.40 -8.93
CA LEU A 83 -14.12 -7.70 -8.89
C LEU A 83 -15.53 -7.57 -8.27
N GLY A 84 -15.68 -6.77 -7.21
CA GLY A 84 -16.96 -6.49 -6.56
C GLY A 84 -17.97 -5.79 -7.48
N MET A 85 -17.50 -5.00 -8.44
CA MET A 85 -18.37 -4.28 -9.40
C MET A 85 -19.07 -5.15 -10.44
N ASN A 86 -18.58 -6.37 -10.66
CA ASN A 86 -18.93 -7.17 -11.83
C ASN A 86 -19.64 -8.50 -11.51
N GLY A 87 -19.85 -8.85 -10.24
CA GLY A 87 -20.37 -10.16 -9.89
C GLY A 87 -21.36 -10.17 -8.73
N ASP A 88 -22.30 -11.12 -8.78
CA ASP A 88 -22.97 -11.61 -7.58
C ASP A 88 -21.95 -12.46 -6.80
N PRO A 89 -21.53 -12.05 -5.59
CA PRO A 89 -20.52 -12.78 -4.85
C PRO A 89 -21.04 -14.16 -4.46
N THR A 90 -20.45 -15.20 -5.06
CA THR A 90 -20.63 -16.58 -4.58
C THR A 90 -19.92 -16.77 -3.25
N ALA A 91 -20.33 -17.75 -2.45
CA ALA A 91 -19.66 -18.08 -1.18
C ALA A 91 -18.15 -18.33 -1.39
N SER A 92 -17.76 -18.98 -2.48
CA SER A 92 -16.36 -19.21 -2.84
C SER A 92 -15.62 -17.92 -3.20
N SER A 93 -16.26 -17.01 -3.93
CA SER A 93 -15.69 -15.69 -4.26
C SER A 93 -15.46 -14.85 -3.00
N PHE A 94 -16.44 -14.84 -2.09
CA PHE A 94 -16.32 -14.15 -0.81
C PHE A 94 -15.15 -14.69 0.03
N VAL A 95 -15.03 -16.02 0.17
CA VAL A 95 -13.91 -16.64 0.90
C VAL A 95 -12.57 -16.28 0.24
N GLY A 96 -12.48 -16.34 -1.10
CA GLY A 96 -11.28 -15.97 -1.83
C GLY A 96 -10.83 -14.54 -1.58
N VAL A 97 -11.77 -13.59 -1.59
CA VAL A 97 -11.50 -12.18 -1.28
C VAL A 97 -10.99 -12.00 0.15
N GLN A 98 -11.62 -12.65 1.13
CA GLN A 98 -11.21 -12.53 2.54
C GLN A 98 -9.84 -13.15 2.81
N VAL A 99 -9.54 -14.30 2.21
CA VAL A 99 -8.21 -14.92 2.27
C VAL A 99 -7.16 -14.00 1.63
N GLY A 100 -7.48 -13.42 0.46
CA GLY A 100 -6.63 -12.45 -0.22
C GLY A 100 -6.33 -11.22 0.63
N TYR A 101 -7.35 -10.61 1.23
CA TYR A 101 -7.17 -9.48 2.15
C TYR A 101 -6.35 -9.84 3.39
N THR A 102 -6.58 -11.01 3.98
CA THR A 102 -5.83 -11.45 5.16
C THR A 102 -4.35 -11.60 4.85
N ILE A 103 -4.01 -12.23 3.71
CA ILE A 103 -2.61 -12.37 3.27
C ILE A 103 -2.02 -10.98 2.99
N ALA A 104 -2.73 -10.13 2.25
CA ALA A 104 -2.30 -8.77 1.94
C ALA A 104 -2.02 -7.97 3.22
N ASP A 105 -2.88 -8.08 4.22
CA ASP A 105 -2.75 -7.39 5.50
C ASP A 105 -1.56 -7.86 6.32
N ILE A 106 -1.34 -9.17 6.42
CA ILE A 106 -0.16 -9.71 7.13
C ILE A 106 1.13 -9.23 6.47
N LEU A 107 1.19 -9.23 5.13
CA LEU A 107 2.36 -8.78 4.38
C LEU A 107 2.55 -7.25 4.50
N ALA A 108 1.49 -6.47 4.35
CA ALA A 108 1.53 -5.01 4.40
C ALA A 108 1.75 -4.43 5.80
N LYS A 109 1.47 -5.21 6.86
CA LYS A 109 1.58 -4.75 8.25
C LYS A 109 2.74 -5.42 8.98
N CYS A 110 2.70 -6.75 9.13
CA CYS A 110 3.70 -7.48 9.92
C CYS A 110 5.06 -7.53 9.20
N VAL A 111 5.08 -8.03 7.95
CA VAL A 111 6.34 -8.13 7.18
C VAL A 111 6.90 -6.76 6.86
N PHE A 112 6.04 -5.81 6.48
CA PHE A 112 6.41 -4.42 6.29
C PHE A 112 7.03 -3.81 7.56
N GLY A 113 6.37 -3.96 8.72
CA GLY A 113 6.84 -3.44 10.01
C GLY A 113 8.18 -4.01 10.45
N LEU A 114 8.37 -5.33 10.33
CA LEU A 114 9.65 -5.99 10.62
C LEU A 114 10.77 -5.51 9.69
N THR A 115 10.45 -5.23 8.43
CA THR A 115 11.42 -4.69 7.47
C THR A 115 11.81 -3.24 7.80
N ILE A 116 10.86 -2.42 8.25
CA ILE A 116 11.15 -1.07 8.77
C ILE A 116 12.04 -1.14 10.01
N LEU A 117 11.78 -2.04 10.96
CA LEU A 117 12.63 -2.24 12.14
C LEU A 117 14.06 -2.62 11.73
N LYS A 118 14.21 -3.52 10.76
CA LYS A 118 15.52 -3.86 10.19
C LYS A 118 16.22 -2.63 9.61
N ILE A 119 15.51 -1.81 8.83
CA ILE A 119 16.05 -0.55 8.27
C ILE A 119 16.51 0.40 9.37
N ALA A 120 15.69 0.58 10.40
CA ALA A 120 16.02 1.43 11.54
C ALA A 120 17.32 0.98 12.23
N ARG A 121 17.46 -0.32 12.52
CA ARG A 121 18.69 -0.88 13.10
C ARG A 121 19.91 -0.67 12.22
N MET A 122 19.81 -0.96 10.91
CA MET A 122 20.92 -0.72 9.97
C MET A 122 21.37 0.75 9.96
N LYS A 123 20.41 1.68 10.01
CA LYS A 123 20.70 3.12 10.05
C LYS A 123 21.33 3.55 11.38
N SER A 124 20.82 3.06 12.51
CA SER A 124 21.41 3.33 13.83
C SER A 124 22.87 2.85 13.93
N HIS A 125 23.18 1.67 13.40
CA HIS A 125 24.57 1.18 13.34
C HIS A 125 25.45 2.03 12.44
N ALA A 126 24.95 2.46 11.27
CA ALA A 126 25.69 3.33 10.36
C ALA A 126 25.97 4.72 10.97
N GLU A 127 25.13 5.18 11.89
CA GLU A 127 25.29 6.44 12.63
C GLU A 127 26.14 6.30 13.91
N GLY A 128 26.68 5.10 14.20
CA GLY A 128 27.57 4.86 15.34
C GLY A 128 26.86 4.70 16.69
N MET A 129 25.54 4.48 16.69
CA MET A 129 24.80 4.16 17.91
C MET A 129 25.20 2.77 18.42
N ALA A 130 25.36 2.62 19.74
CA ALA A 130 25.72 1.35 20.36
C ALA A 130 24.65 0.27 20.09
N ALA A 131 25.08 -0.98 19.91
CA ALA A 131 24.27 -2.08 19.41
C ALA A 131 23.28 -2.67 20.45
N ASP A 132 23.27 -2.13 21.66
CA ASP A 132 22.69 -2.71 22.86
C ASP A 132 21.41 -1.99 23.29
N HIS A 133 20.29 -2.28 22.63
CA HIS A 133 18.94 -2.28 23.22
C HIS A 133 18.03 -3.32 22.53
#